data_AF-F6U1P7-F1
#
_entry.id   AF-F6U1P7-F1
#
_cell.length_a   1.000
_cell.length_b   1.000
_cell.length_c   1.000
_cell.angle_alpha   90.00
_cell.angle_beta   90.00
_cell.angle_gamma   90.00
#
_symmetry.space_group_name_H-M   'P 1'
#
loop_
_entity.id
_entity.type
_entity.pdbx_description
1 polymer ?
#
loop_
_entity_poly.entity_id
_entity_poly.type
_entity_poly.pdbx_seq_one_letter_code
_entity_poly.pdbx_strand_id
1 'polypeptide(L)'
;MLPSSIQISGEPLSGAEVRDICRGLRDNAVRLLSLRGCRLCDRDFGRICRALAGATSLAQLNLNLGVVSSPSRIKQLAEALRTNRSIQSLFLHGSPLTDAGLALLNPALALHPALVALDLGDCMLGDEAINLICGLLPPDGAKSGLKELTLSANPGITPKGWSRLAIAVAHSSQVRVLNLDYNPLGDHVAGMLAVAVASSRTLEVLDLEGTGLTNQSAQLCGAWCWPRTALVQSCNNRFVTSYLRGRKRKRWQEGLPTPRNGREGGSLLPTSGVAAPGCAPVIPVLRWC
;
A
#
# COMPACT_ATOMS: atom_id res chain seq x y z
N MET A 1 0.39 5.21 -31.55
CA MET A 1 -0.48 4.90 -30.40
C MET A 1 0.26 5.28 -29.12
N LEU A 2 -0.46 5.87 -28.16
CA LEU A 2 -0.06 6.31 -26.80
C LEU A 2 0.63 7.70 -26.74
N PRO A 3 0.33 8.53 -25.71
CA PRO A 3 0.09 8.14 -24.31
C PRO A 3 -1.38 8.23 -23.89
N SER A 4 -1.97 7.10 -23.51
CA SER A 4 -3.26 7.04 -22.80
C SER A 4 -3.12 7.49 -21.34
N SER A 5 -2.25 8.46 -21.07
CA SER A 5 -1.92 8.95 -19.74
C SER A 5 -1.74 10.47 -19.79
N ILE A 6 -2.49 11.19 -18.96
CA ILE A 6 -2.36 12.62 -18.76
C ILE A 6 -1.72 12.82 -17.40
N GLN A 7 -0.57 13.48 -17.35
CA GLN A 7 0.14 13.78 -16.11
C GLN A 7 0.52 15.25 -16.10
N ILE A 8 -0.07 15.99 -15.17
CA ILE A 8 0.16 17.42 -14.97
C ILE A 8 0.47 17.59 -13.48
N SER A 9 1.52 18.34 -13.15
CA SER A 9 1.91 18.53 -11.76
C SER A 9 2.36 19.95 -11.43
N GLY A 10 1.92 20.46 -10.28
CA GLY A 10 2.39 21.73 -9.69
C GLY A 10 1.92 23.02 -10.38
N GLU A 11 1.29 22.91 -11.55
CA GLU A 11 0.88 24.07 -12.35
C GLU A 11 -0.61 24.43 -12.17
N PRO A 12 -0.99 25.72 -12.35
CA PRO A 12 -2.38 26.10 -12.46
C PRO A 12 -2.97 25.57 -13.76
N LEU A 13 -4.04 24.79 -13.67
CA LEU A 13 -4.73 24.27 -14.84
C LEU A 13 -5.55 25.38 -15.52
N SER A 14 -5.22 25.66 -16.77
CA SER A 14 -5.98 26.54 -17.63
C SER A 14 -7.34 25.92 -17.99
N GLY A 15 -8.31 26.78 -18.32
CA GLY A 15 -9.61 26.32 -18.78
C GLY A 15 -9.56 25.49 -20.07
N ALA A 16 -8.50 25.63 -20.88
CA ALA A 16 -8.28 24.81 -22.08
C ALA A 16 -7.86 23.38 -21.69
N GLU A 17 -6.86 23.24 -20.81
CA GLU A 17 -6.41 21.93 -20.31
C GLU A 17 -7.54 21.17 -19.61
N VAL A 18 -8.36 21.86 -18.81
CA VAL A 18 -9.54 21.25 -18.18
C VAL A 18 -10.52 20.70 -19.23
N ARG A 19 -10.74 21.42 -20.34
CA ARG A 19 -11.62 20.94 -21.41
C ARG A 19 -11.02 19.72 -22.12
N ASP A 20 -9.72 19.72 -22.35
CA ASP A 20 -9.01 18.61 -23.00
C ASP A 20 -8.99 17.36 -22.13
N ILE A 21 -8.74 17.51 -20.82
CA ILE A 21 -8.88 16.43 -19.83
C ILE A 21 -10.31 15.87 -19.86
N CYS A 22 -11.32 16.74 -19.75
CA CYS A 22 -12.72 16.32 -19.78
C CYS A 22 -13.09 15.61 -21.08
N ARG A 23 -12.54 16.04 -22.22
CA ARG A 23 -12.75 15.39 -23.52
C ARG A 23 -12.07 14.02 -23.54
N GLY A 24 -10.80 13.92 -23.15
CA GLY A 24 -10.08 12.65 -23.11
C GLY A 24 -10.75 11.61 -22.19
N LEU A 25 -11.30 12.04 -21.05
CA LEU A 25 -12.06 11.19 -20.16
C LEU A 25 -13.38 10.69 -20.78
N ARG A 26 -14.13 11.56 -21.47
CA ARG A 26 -15.38 11.18 -22.17
C ARG A 26 -15.13 10.27 -23.36
N ASP A 27 -14.07 10.54 -24.11
CA ASP A 27 -13.67 9.77 -25.29
C ASP A 27 -13.01 8.43 -24.89
N ASN A 28 -12.87 8.16 -23.59
CA ASN A 28 -12.26 6.96 -23.04
C ASN A 28 -10.83 6.69 -23.59
N ALA A 29 -10.11 7.78 -23.88
CA ALA A 29 -8.74 7.72 -24.38
C ALA A 29 -7.70 7.69 -23.25
N VAL A 30 -8.11 7.96 -22.01
CA VAL A 30 -7.23 8.16 -20.85
C VAL A 30 -7.36 7.01 -19.87
N ARG A 31 -6.27 6.27 -19.65
CA ARG A 31 -6.15 5.20 -18.65
C ARG A 31 -5.54 5.66 -17.33
N LEU A 32 -4.70 6.70 -17.37
CA LEU A 32 -4.08 7.31 -16.19
C LEU A 32 -4.28 8.82 -16.23
N LEU A 33 -4.83 9.39 -15.17
CA LEU A 33 -4.93 10.83 -14.97
C LEU A 33 -4.22 11.21 -13.67
N SER A 34 -3.19 12.05 -13.76
CA SER A 34 -2.53 12.65 -12.62
C SER A 34 -2.62 14.17 -12.70
N LEU A 35 -3.14 14.78 -11.64
CA LEU A 35 -3.25 16.24 -11.47
C LEU A 35 -2.51 16.69 -10.21
N ARG A 36 -1.45 15.97 -9.82
CA ARG A 36 -0.74 16.13 -8.55
C ARG A 36 -0.32 17.59 -8.29
N GLY A 37 -0.80 18.21 -7.22
CA GLY A 37 -0.42 19.57 -6.84
C GLY A 37 -0.92 20.65 -7.79
N CYS A 38 -1.84 20.32 -8.70
CA CYS A 38 -2.39 21.31 -9.62
C CYS A 38 -3.33 22.27 -8.90
N ARG A 39 -3.34 23.54 -9.34
CA ARG A 39 -4.28 24.54 -8.85
C ARG A 39 -5.45 24.65 -9.83
N LEU A 40 -6.65 24.48 -9.32
CA LEU A 40 -7.90 24.53 -10.07
C LEU A 40 -8.99 25.13 -9.18
N CYS A 41 -9.98 25.78 -9.79
CA CYS A 41 -11.16 26.24 -9.07
C CYS A 41 -12.17 25.09 -8.90
N ASP A 42 -13.06 25.20 -7.91
CA ASP A 42 -14.06 24.17 -7.60
C ASP A 42 -15.01 23.89 -8.78
N ARG A 43 -15.25 24.89 -9.65
CA ARG A 43 -16.06 24.72 -10.85
C ARG A 43 -15.39 23.79 -11.85
N ASP A 44 -14.08 23.93 -12.05
CA ASP A 44 -13.31 23.13 -12.99
C ASP A 44 -13.04 21.72 -12.42
N PHE A 45 -12.79 21.60 -11.12
CA PHE A 45 -12.76 20.29 -10.46
C PHE A 45 -14.10 19.54 -10.63
N GLY A 46 -15.23 20.24 -10.48
CA GLY A 46 -16.55 19.67 -10.70
C GLY A 46 -16.83 19.31 -12.16
N ARG A 47 -16.15 19.92 -13.14
CA ARG A 47 -16.23 19.50 -14.55
C ARG A 47 -15.47 18.19 -14.77
N ILE A 48 -14.27 18.09 -14.19
CA ILE A 48 -13.46 16.87 -14.24
C ILE A 48 -14.20 15.72 -13.56
N CYS A 49 -14.78 15.92 -12.37
CA CYS A 49 -15.56 14.91 -11.66
C CYS A 49 -16.76 14.40 -12.49
N ARG A 50 -17.47 15.29 -13.19
CA ARG A 50 -18.55 14.88 -14.10
C ARG A 50 -18.06 14.06 -15.29
N ALA A 51 -16.88 14.38 -15.82
CA ALA A 51 -16.27 13.57 -16.88
C ALA A 51 -15.79 12.21 -16.33
N LEU A 52 -15.23 12.18 -15.12
CA LEU A 52 -14.81 10.96 -14.42
C LEU A 52 -15.98 10.00 -14.17
N ALA A 53 -17.15 10.52 -13.79
CA ALA A 53 -18.36 9.72 -13.55
C ALA A 53 -18.73 8.80 -14.73
N GLY A 54 -18.53 9.29 -15.97
CA GLY A 54 -18.84 8.55 -17.20
C GLY A 54 -17.64 7.83 -17.84
N ALA A 55 -16.43 8.00 -17.30
CA ALA A 55 -15.24 7.37 -17.85
C ALA A 55 -15.24 5.86 -17.54
N THR A 56 -14.97 5.03 -18.55
CA THR A 56 -14.93 3.56 -18.46
C THR A 56 -13.54 2.97 -18.68
N SER A 57 -12.60 3.79 -19.17
CA SER A 57 -11.22 3.38 -19.47
C SER A 57 -10.19 3.77 -18.41
N LEU A 58 -10.54 4.71 -17.52
CA LEU A 58 -9.62 5.26 -16.53
C LEU A 58 -9.37 4.25 -15.42
N ALA A 59 -8.15 3.73 -15.35
CA ALA A 59 -7.71 2.78 -14.33
C ALA A 59 -7.05 3.48 -13.14
N GLN A 60 -6.34 4.58 -13.35
CA GLN A 60 -5.59 5.25 -12.29
C GLN A 60 -5.91 6.75 -12.23
N LEU A 61 -6.28 7.20 -11.03
CA LEU A 61 -6.57 8.60 -10.73
C LEU A 61 -5.67 9.08 -9.59
N ASN A 62 -4.81 10.05 -9.88
CA ASN A 62 -3.91 10.66 -8.91
C ASN A 62 -4.27 12.14 -8.72
N LEU A 63 -4.74 12.46 -7.51
CA LEU A 63 -5.13 13.79 -7.08
C LEU A 63 -4.31 14.22 -5.84
N ASN A 64 -3.06 13.74 -5.76
CA ASN A 64 -2.18 14.05 -4.62
C ASN A 64 -1.91 15.55 -4.49
N LEU A 65 -1.51 15.97 -3.29
CA LEU A 65 -1.07 17.31 -2.92
C LEU A 65 -2.17 18.38 -3.10
N GLY A 66 -3.17 18.38 -2.23
CA GLY A 66 -4.09 19.51 -2.06
C GLY A 66 -5.08 19.74 -3.21
N VAL A 67 -5.17 18.84 -4.20
CA VAL A 67 -6.22 18.92 -5.24
C VAL A 67 -7.59 18.74 -4.60
N VAL A 68 -7.73 17.81 -3.65
CA VAL A 68 -8.96 17.55 -2.90
C VAL A 68 -8.89 18.26 -1.53
N SER A 69 -8.85 19.58 -1.54
CA SER A 69 -8.60 20.42 -0.35
C SER A 69 -9.85 21.02 0.30
N SER A 70 -11.05 20.78 -0.22
CA SER A 70 -12.29 21.32 0.34
C SER A 70 -13.38 20.25 0.46
N PRO A 71 -14.30 20.35 1.45
CA PRO A 71 -15.44 19.45 1.55
C PRO A 71 -16.31 19.40 0.29
N SER A 72 -16.39 20.52 -0.45
CA SER A 72 -17.07 20.60 -1.74
C SER A 72 -16.45 19.65 -2.76
N ARG A 73 -15.12 19.66 -2.89
CA ARG A 73 -14.37 18.76 -3.78
C ARG A 73 -14.51 17.31 -3.35
N ILE A 74 -14.42 17.03 -2.06
CA ILE A 74 -14.61 15.67 -1.51
C ILE A 74 -15.98 15.12 -1.92
N LYS A 75 -17.05 15.92 -1.79
CA LYS A 75 -18.41 15.53 -2.23
C LYS A 75 -18.50 15.30 -3.74
N GLN A 76 -17.91 16.17 -4.54
CA GLN A 76 -17.90 16.02 -6.01
C GLN A 76 -17.16 14.76 -6.45
N LEU A 77 -16.04 14.43 -5.79
CA LEU A 77 -15.30 13.20 -6.04
C LEU A 77 -16.10 11.97 -5.60
N ALA A 78 -16.73 12.01 -4.43
CA ALA A 78 -17.56 10.91 -3.94
C ALA A 78 -18.70 10.58 -4.92
N GLU A 79 -19.39 11.60 -5.45
CA GLU A 79 -20.47 11.39 -6.42
C GLU A 79 -19.96 10.84 -7.75
N ALA A 80 -18.79 11.28 -8.20
CA ALA A 80 -18.16 10.73 -9.40
C ALA A 80 -17.78 9.25 -9.20
N LEU A 81 -17.20 8.89 -8.05
CA LEU A 81 -16.81 7.51 -7.73
C LEU A 81 -18.03 6.59 -7.54
N ARG A 82 -19.17 7.11 -7.10
CA ARG A 82 -20.42 6.33 -6.94
C ARG A 82 -20.93 5.77 -8.27
N THR A 83 -20.65 6.46 -9.37
CA THR A 83 -21.09 6.09 -10.73
C THR A 83 -19.97 5.46 -11.55
N ASN A 84 -18.73 5.88 -11.34
CA ASN A 84 -17.57 5.28 -11.99
C ASN A 84 -17.44 3.78 -11.65
N ARG A 85 -16.98 3.00 -12.62
CA ARG A 85 -16.80 1.54 -12.49
C ARG A 85 -15.41 1.08 -12.94
N SER A 86 -14.55 1.98 -13.41
CA SER A 86 -13.29 1.65 -14.06
C SER A 86 -12.06 1.87 -13.18
N ILE A 87 -12.13 2.80 -12.22
CA ILE A 87 -10.97 3.20 -11.41
C ILE A 87 -10.52 2.04 -10.52
N GLN A 88 -9.23 1.70 -10.63
CA GLN A 88 -8.57 0.65 -9.88
C GLN A 88 -7.59 1.21 -8.85
N SER A 89 -6.93 2.33 -9.14
CA SER A 89 -6.03 3.01 -8.21
C SER A 89 -6.46 4.45 -7.98
N LEU A 90 -6.67 4.82 -6.73
CA LEU A 90 -7.00 6.17 -6.31
C LEU A 90 -5.93 6.70 -5.34
N PHE A 91 -5.26 7.77 -5.72
CA PHE A 91 -4.26 8.44 -4.90
C PHE A 91 -4.75 9.81 -4.45
N LEU A 92 -4.82 10.02 -3.13
CA LEU A 92 -5.27 11.25 -2.48
C LEU A 92 -4.23 11.82 -1.52
N HIS A 93 -2.99 11.35 -1.57
CA HIS A 93 -1.93 11.69 -0.61
C HIS A 93 -1.76 13.21 -0.45
N GLY A 94 -1.62 13.70 0.78
CA GLY A 94 -1.44 15.14 1.04
C GLY A 94 -2.69 15.96 0.75
N SER A 95 -3.87 15.35 0.82
CA SER A 95 -5.17 16.05 0.76
C SER A 95 -5.80 16.04 2.15
N PRO A 96 -6.13 17.19 2.76
CA PRO A 96 -6.66 17.25 4.12
C PRO A 96 -8.10 16.75 4.18
N LEU A 97 -8.29 15.44 4.09
CA LEU A 97 -9.60 14.81 4.11
C LEU A 97 -10.22 14.93 5.50
N THR A 98 -9.44 14.70 6.56
CA THR A 98 -9.93 14.51 7.93
C THR A 98 -10.92 13.35 8.05
N ASP A 99 -11.35 13.02 9.26
CA ASP A 99 -12.37 11.99 9.49
C ASP A 99 -13.70 12.34 8.79
N ALA A 100 -14.08 13.62 8.81
CA ALA A 100 -15.33 14.09 8.21
C ALA A 100 -15.32 13.98 6.68
N GLY A 101 -14.19 14.28 6.03
CA GLY A 101 -14.07 14.15 4.58
C GLY A 101 -14.01 12.69 4.13
N LEU A 102 -13.31 11.83 4.87
CA LEU A 102 -13.32 10.40 4.56
C LEU A 102 -14.72 9.79 4.75
N ALA A 103 -15.48 10.23 5.75
CA ALA A 103 -16.87 9.81 5.93
C ALA A 103 -17.77 10.12 4.73
N LEU A 104 -17.49 11.20 3.99
CA LEU A 104 -18.20 11.54 2.75
C LEU A 104 -17.79 10.66 1.57
N LEU A 105 -16.52 10.24 1.50
CA LEU A 105 -15.99 9.38 0.43
C LEU A 105 -16.30 7.90 0.66
N ASN A 106 -16.36 7.47 1.92
CA ASN A 106 -16.44 6.06 2.30
C ASN A 106 -17.60 5.29 1.64
N PRO A 107 -18.83 5.83 1.55
CA PRO A 107 -19.93 5.13 0.88
C PRO A 107 -19.64 4.82 -0.61
N ALA A 108 -18.93 5.73 -1.30
CA ALA A 108 -18.54 5.53 -2.69
C ALA A 108 -17.41 4.50 -2.81
N LEU A 109 -16.40 4.57 -1.92
CA LEU A 109 -15.29 3.62 -1.90
C LEU A 109 -15.76 2.19 -1.54
N ALA A 110 -16.62 2.05 -0.54
CA ALA A 110 -17.13 0.77 -0.05
C ALA A 110 -18.00 0.01 -1.06
N LEU A 111 -18.56 0.73 -2.04
CA LEU A 111 -19.39 0.18 -3.11
C LEU A 111 -18.67 0.15 -4.46
N HIS A 112 -17.42 0.64 -4.54
CA HIS A 112 -16.70 0.69 -5.79
C HIS A 112 -16.30 -0.73 -6.23
N PRO A 113 -16.67 -1.19 -7.44
CA PRO A 113 -16.56 -2.60 -7.80
C PRO A 113 -15.18 -3.03 -8.29
N ALA A 114 -14.28 -2.08 -8.57
CA ALA A 114 -12.99 -2.34 -9.20
C ALA A 114 -11.80 -1.75 -8.44
N LEU A 115 -12.01 -1.14 -7.27
CA LEU A 115 -10.93 -0.46 -6.54
C LEU A 115 -9.98 -1.49 -5.93
N VAL A 116 -8.70 -1.38 -6.24
CA VAL A 116 -7.62 -2.30 -5.83
C VAL A 116 -6.58 -1.59 -4.99
N ALA A 117 -6.27 -0.33 -5.29
CA ALA A 117 -5.26 0.46 -4.58
C ALA A 117 -5.83 1.80 -4.11
N LEU A 118 -5.58 2.13 -2.85
CA LEU A 118 -6.05 3.34 -2.20
C LEU A 118 -4.92 3.95 -1.38
N ASP A 119 -4.59 5.20 -1.67
CA ASP A 119 -3.59 5.98 -0.95
C ASP A 119 -4.25 7.18 -0.27
N LEU A 120 -4.23 7.15 1.06
CA LEU A 120 -4.74 8.16 1.98
C LEU A 120 -3.61 8.63 2.92
N GLY A 121 -2.37 8.65 2.45
CA GLY A 121 -1.25 9.18 3.22
C GLY A 121 -1.33 10.70 3.41
N ASP A 122 -0.86 11.22 4.53
CA ASP A 122 -0.89 12.66 4.86
C ASP A 122 -2.27 13.30 4.63
N CYS A 123 -3.33 12.61 5.07
CA CYS A 123 -4.71 13.03 4.88
C CYS A 123 -5.36 13.61 6.15
N MET A 124 -4.55 13.83 7.20
CA MET A 124 -5.00 14.27 8.53
C MET A 124 -6.07 13.35 9.13
N LEU A 125 -5.92 12.03 8.93
CA LEU A 125 -6.86 11.04 9.43
C LEU A 125 -6.70 10.80 10.94
N GLY A 126 -7.80 10.47 11.60
CA GLY A 126 -7.88 10.04 12.98
C GLY A 126 -8.51 8.65 13.13
N ASP A 127 -8.89 8.32 14.36
CA ASP A 127 -9.42 6.99 14.70
C ASP A 127 -10.76 6.66 14.01
N GLU A 128 -11.60 7.67 13.75
CA GLU A 128 -12.89 7.44 13.08
C GLU A 128 -12.71 7.12 11.60
N ALA A 129 -11.75 7.77 10.94
CA ALA A 129 -11.35 7.39 9.58
C ALA A 129 -10.89 5.92 9.52
N ILE A 130 -10.14 5.45 10.52
CA ILE A 130 -9.71 4.04 10.57
C ILE A 130 -10.90 3.09 10.73
N ASN A 131 -11.91 3.42 11.53
CA ASN A 131 -13.13 2.61 11.63
C ASN A 131 -13.79 2.43 10.26
N LEU A 132 -13.84 3.49 9.45
CA LEU A 132 -14.39 3.45 8.10
C LEU A 132 -13.53 2.59 7.16
N ILE A 133 -12.20 2.75 7.21
CA ILE A 133 -11.25 1.97 6.41
C ILE A 133 -11.31 0.48 6.75
N CYS A 134 -11.46 0.12 8.03
CA CYS A 134 -11.69 -1.27 8.43
C CYS A 134 -12.93 -1.87 7.75
N GLY A 135 -13.98 -1.07 7.53
CA GLY A 135 -15.17 -1.47 6.77
C GLY A 135 -14.91 -1.71 5.27
N LEU A 136 -13.82 -1.17 4.72
CA LEU A 136 -13.36 -1.43 3.35
C LEU A 136 -12.57 -2.74 3.22
N LEU A 137 -12.20 -3.36 4.34
CA LEU A 137 -11.41 -4.59 4.41
C LEU A 137 -12.25 -5.78 4.94
N PRO A 138 -13.28 -6.25 4.21
CA PRO A 138 -14.14 -7.31 4.68
C PRO A 138 -13.38 -8.65 4.83
N PRO A 139 -13.69 -9.47 5.84
CA PRO A 139 -12.98 -10.71 6.14
C PRO A 139 -13.10 -11.77 5.03
N ASP A 140 -14.28 -11.93 4.43
CA ASP A 140 -14.60 -13.11 3.60
C ASP A 140 -14.46 -12.87 2.09
N GLY A 141 -13.71 -11.86 1.67
CA GLY A 141 -13.50 -11.65 0.24
C GLY A 141 -14.76 -11.25 -0.55
N ALA A 142 -15.86 -10.92 0.14
CA ALA A 142 -17.20 -10.75 -0.42
C ALA A 142 -17.36 -9.62 -1.46
N LYS A 143 -16.29 -8.86 -1.73
CA LYS A 143 -16.21 -7.77 -2.71
C LYS A 143 -14.85 -7.81 -3.40
N SER A 144 -14.75 -7.23 -4.61
CA SER A 144 -13.47 -6.81 -5.19
C SER A 144 -12.71 -6.03 -4.12
N GLY A 145 -11.67 -6.64 -3.54
CA GLY A 145 -11.05 -6.09 -2.36
C GLY A 145 -9.84 -5.27 -2.68
N LEU A 146 -9.69 -4.26 -1.84
CA LEU A 146 -8.50 -3.46 -1.73
C LEU A 146 -7.30 -4.37 -1.43
N LYS A 147 -6.31 -4.35 -2.32
CA LYS A 147 -5.05 -5.09 -2.19
C LYS A 147 -3.93 -4.21 -1.68
N GLU A 148 -3.98 -2.92 -1.96
CA GLU A 148 -2.94 -1.97 -1.59
C GLU A 148 -3.57 -0.80 -0.82
N LEU A 149 -3.10 -0.59 0.40
CA LEU A 149 -3.55 0.47 1.28
C LEU A 149 -2.37 1.26 1.83
N THR A 150 -2.36 2.56 1.59
CA THR A 150 -1.36 3.49 2.11
C THR A 150 -2.01 4.45 3.09
N LEU A 151 -1.51 4.47 4.33
CA LEU A 151 -1.96 5.34 5.43
C LEU A 151 -0.80 6.12 6.05
N SER A 152 0.27 6.33 5.29
CA SER A 152 1.50 7.00 5.72
C SER A 152 1.25 8.39 6.29
N ALA A 153 2.06 8.85 7.25
CA ALA A 153 2.04 10.23 7.75
C ALA A 153 0.65 10.75 8.22
N ASN A 154 -0.11 9.93 8.94
CA ASN A 154 -1.36 10.32 9.62
C ASN A 154 -1.16 10.31 11.16
N PRO A 155 -0.50 11.34 11.73
CA PRO A 155 -0.16 11.37 13.16
C PRO A 155 -1.37 11.49 14.09
N GLY A 156 -2.55 11.81 13.56
CA GLY A 156 -3.80 11.89 14.32
C GLY A 156 -4.38 10.53 14.73
N ILE A 157 -3.87 9.43 14.17
CA ILE A 157 -4.33 8.08 14.50
C ILE A 157 -3.66 7.62 15.79
N THR A 158 -4.47 7.28 16.78
CA THR A 158 -3.97 6.82 18.08
C THR A 158 -3.62 5.33 18.03
N PRO A 159 -2.88 4.80 19.02
CA PRO A 159 -2.66 3.36 19.15
C PRO A 159 -3.94 2.52 19.10
N LYS A 160 -5.07 3.06 19.58
CA LYS A 160 -6.39 2.40 19.53
C LYS A 160 -6.88 2.26 18.09
N GLY A 161 -6.73 3.29 17.26
CA GLY A 161 -7.01 3.24 15.82
C GLY A 161 -6.18 2.13 15.16
N TRP A 162 -4.86 2.14 15.38
CA TRP A 162 -3.97 1.13 14.82
C TRP A 162 -4.25 -0.30 15.27
N SER A 163 -4.65 -0.51 16.53
CA SER A 163 -5.11 -1.82 17.01
C SER A 163 -6.30 -2.34 16.22
N ARG A 164 -7.29 -1.48 15.91
CA ARG A 164 -8.44 -1.88 15.08
C ARG A 164 -8.02 -2.24 13.67
N LEU A 165 -7.13 -1.45 13.07
CA LEU A 165 -6.58 -1.76 11.75
C LEU A 165 -5.84 -3.10 11.76
N ALA A 166 -5.03 -3.38 12.77
CA ALA A 166 -4.34 -4.66 12.93
C ALA A 166 -5.34 -5.83 12.98
N ILE A 167 -6.42 -5.72 13.76
CA ILE A 167 -7.47 -6.73 13.80
C ILE A 167 -8.13 -6.91 12.43
N ALA A 168 -8.46 -5.82 11.73
CA ALA A 168 -9.05 -5.89 10.39
C ALA A 168 -8.10 -6.57 9.38
N VAL A 169 -6.81 -6.24 9.41
CA VAL A 169 -5.79 -6.85 8.53
C VAL A 169 -5.58 -8.33 8.84
N ALA A 170 -5.65 -8.74 10.11
CA ALA A 170 -5.55 -10.14 10.52
C ALA A 170 -6.65 -11.01 9.90
N HIS A 171 -7.86 -10.45 9.78
CA HIS A 171 -9.02 -11.14 9.23
C HIS A 171 -9.22 -10.89 7.74
N SER A 172 -8.59 -9.84 7.18
CA SER A 172 -8.69 -9.54 5.76
C SER A 172 -7.99 -10.62 4.93
N SER A 173 -8.68 -11.05 3.88
CA SER A 173 -8.20 -12.07 2.94
C SER A 173 -7.69 -11.48 1.62
N GLN A 174 -7.50 -10.15 1.52
CA GLN A 174 -7.20 -9.49 0.24
C GLN A 174 -6.03 -8.50 0.25
N VAL A 175 -5.74 -7.86 1.38
CA VAL A 175 -4.64 -6.89 1.45
C VAL A 175 -3.30 -7.60 1.25
N ARG A 176 -2.51 -7.08 0.30
CA ARG A 176 -1.17 -7.54 -0.06
C ARG A 176 -0.10 -6.52 0.32
N VAL A 177 -0.40 -5.23 0.17
CA VAL A 177 0.53 -4.14 0.49
C VAL A 177 -0.11 -3.21 1.50
N LEU A 178 0.57 -2.98 2.62
CA LEU A 178 0.15 -2.05 3.66
C LEU A 178 1.32 -1.12 4.00
N ASN A 179 1.14 0.17 3.74
CA ASN A 179 2.15 1.19 4.03
C ASN A 179 1.68 2.05 5.20
N LEU A 180 2.40 1.97 6.33
CA LEU A 180 2.11 2.70 7.57
C LEU A 180 3.26 3.63 7.98
N ASP A 181 4.16 3.93 7.06
CA ASP A 181 5.35 4.74 7.29
C ASP A 181 5.03 6.15 7.84
N TYR A 182 5.97 6.70 8.60
CA TYR A 182 5.87 8.01 9.24
C TYR A 182 4.65 8.19 10.18
N ASN A 183 4.14 7.10 10.76
CA ASN A 183 3.09 7.14 11.80
C ASN A 183 3.65 6.82 13.19
N PRO A 184 3.24 7.51 14.27
CA PRO A 184 3.71 7.21 15.63
C PRO A 184 3.02 5.94 16.19
N LEU A 185 3.41 4.77 15.69
CA LEU A 185 2.84 3.47 16.11
C LEU A 185 3.37 3.05 17.48
N GLY A 186 4.69 3.15 17.67
CA GLY A 186 5.38 2.60 18.83
C GLY A 186 5.42 1.07 18.88
N ASP A 187 6.18 0.53 19.84
CA ASP A 187 6.49 -0.91 19.89
C ASP A 187 5.26 -1.80 20.21
N HIS A 188 4.30 -1.28 20.97
CA HIS A 188 3.08 -2.04 21.32
C HIS A 188 2.24 -2.35 20.08
N VAL A 189 2.01 -1.33 19.24
CA VAL A 189 1.26 -1.48 17.98
C VAL A 189 2.01 -2.35 16.98
N ALA A 190 3.33 -2.25 16.92
CA ALA A 190 4.16 -3.15 16.13
C ALA A 190 3.99 -4.63 16.54
N GLY A 191 3.91 -4.86 17.86
CA GLY A 191 3.46 -6.11 18.49
C GLY A 191 2.20 -6.69 17.83
N MET A 192 1.13 -5.89 17.86
CA MET A 192 -0.18 -6.28 17.33
C MET A 192 -0.18 -6.48 15.82
N LEU A 193 0.44 -5.56 15.06
CA LEU A 193 0.51 -5.63 13.60
C LEU A 193 1.17 -6.91 13.14
N ALA A 194 2.21 -7.35 13.83
CA ALA A 194 2.86 -8.58 13.44
C ALA A 194 2.09 -9.86 13.78
N VAL A 195 1.37 -9.89 14.90
CA VAL A 195 0.42 -10.98 15.15
C VAL A 195 -0.63 -11.00 14.03
N ALA A 196 -1.09 -9.83 13.61
CA ALA A 196 -2.02 -9.69 12.51
C ALA A 196 -1.46 -10.21 11.19
N VAL A 197 -0.21 -9.86 10.83
CA VAL A 197 0.37 -10.39 9.59
C VAL A 197 0.70 -11.87 9.69
N ALA A 198 1.15 -12.37 10.85
CA ALA A 198 1.36 -13.80 11.04
C ALA A 198 0.06 -14.61 10.83
N SER A 199 -1.09 -13.98 11.10
CA SER A 199 -2.42 -14.56 10.86
C SER A 199 -2.90 -14.35 9.41
N SER A 200 -2.51 -13.24 8.77
CA SER A 200 -2.87 -12.94 7.38
C SER A 200 -2.18 -13.90 6.41
N ARG A 201 -2.93 -14.37 5.42
CA ARG A 201 -2.40 -15.25 4.36
C ARG A 201 -2.02 -14.52 3.09
N THR A 202 -2.40 -13.24 2.96
CA THR A 202 -2.26 -12.47 1.72
C THR A 202 -1.29 -11.32 1.82
N LEU A 203 -0.98 -10.83 3.02
CA LEU A 203 -0.08 -9.69 3.17
C LEU A 203 1.35 -10.06 2.76
N GLU A 204 1.86 -9.35 1.76
CA GLU A 204 3.16 -9.57 1.13
C GLU A 204 4.15 -8.45 1.42
N VAL A 205 3.67 -7.24 1.67
CA VAL A 205 4.50 -6.06 1.97
C VAL A 205 3.87 -5.29 3.13
N LEU A 206 4.69 -4.99 4.13
CA LEU A 206 4.36 -4.11 5.24
C LEU A 206 5.49 -3.09 5.39
N ASP A 207 5.17 -1.82 5.20
CA ASP A 207 6.09 -0.72 5.45
C ASP A 207 5.83 -0.07 6.82
N LEU A 208 6.88 0.03 7.62
CA LEU A 208 6.90 0.60 8.97
C LEU A 208 8.03 1.63 9.12
N GLU A 209 8.56 2.18 8.02
CA GLU A 209 9.60 3.21 8.07
C GLU A 209 9.16 4.40 8.92
N GLY A 210 10.06 4.93 9.77
CA GLY A 210 9.76 6.14 10.54
C GLY A 210 8.64 6.00 11.59
N THR A 211 8.26 4.78 11.99
CA THR A 211 7.10 4.57 12.88
C THR A 211 7.38 4.61 14.40
N GLY A 212 8.56 5.10 14.79
CA GLY A 212 8.98 5.19 16.19
C GLY A 212 9.32 3.84 16.84
N LEU A 213 9.69 2.84 16.02
CA LEU A 213 10.07 1.51 16.48
C LEU A 213 11.46 1.52 17.13
N THR A 214 11.53 0.90 18.31
CA THR A 214 12.78 0.73 19.06
C THR A 214 13.33 -0.69 18.94
N ASN A 215 14.38 -0.99 19.70
CA ASN A 215 14.95 -2.34 19.74
C ASN A 215 13.99 -3.38 20.35
N GLN A 216 13.00 -2.97 21.13
CA GLN A 216 12.03 -3.89 21.73
C GLN A 216 11.13 -4.54 20.66
N SER A 217 10.63 -3.75 19.70
CA SER A 217 9.91 -4.31 18.56
C SER A 217 10.80 -5.20 17.70
N ALA A 218 12.09 -4.88 17.51
CA ALA A 218 13.01 -5.75 16.77
C ALA A 218 13.24 -7.13 17.44
N GLN A 219 13.20 -7.19 18.78
CA GLN A 219 13.29 -8.45 19.52
C GLN A 219 12.01 -9.29 19.39
N LEU A 220 10.84 -8.64 19.45
CA LEU A 220 9.53 -9.25 19.20
C LEU A 220 9.44 -9.74 17.74
N CYS A 221 9.82 -8.91 16.76
CA CYS A 221 9.97 -9.24 15.34
C CYS A 221 10.96 -10.37 15.08
N GLY A 222 12.06 -10.43 15.83
CA GLY A 222 13.02 -11.51 15.73
C GLY A 222 12.41 -12.86 16.09
N ALA A 223 11.56 -12.95 17.12
CA ALA A 223 10.88 -14.19 17.48
C ALA A 223 9.86 -14.64 16.42
N TRP A 224 9.39 -13.72 15.57
CA TRP A 224 8.48 -14.02 14.48
C TRP A 224 9.26 -14.54 13.27
N CYS A 225 9.37 -15.86 13.19
CA CYS A 225 9.91 -16.55 12.03
C CYS A 225 8.93 -16.33 10.86
N TRP A 226 9.15 -15.27 10.08
CA TRP A 226 8.22 -14.78 9.08
C TRP A 226 8.50 -15.41 7.71
N PRO A 227 7.77 -16.45 7.26
CA PRO A 227 8.24 -17.26 6.16
C PRO A 227 7.77 -16.76 4.77
N ARG A 228 6.85 -15.77 4.69
CA ARG A 228 6.10 -15.52 3.44
C ARG A 228 5.92 -14.06 2.97
N THR A 229 6.21 -13.04 3.76
CA THR A 229 6.04 -11.62 3.37
C THR A 229 7.41 -10.99 3.13
N ALA A 230 7.56 -10.29 2.02
CA ALA A 230 8.69 -9.42 1.77
C ALA A 230 8.53 -8.17 2.64
N LEU A 231 9.16 -8.16 3.81
CA LEU A 231 9.39 -6.92 4.53
C LEU A 231 10.34 -6.06 3.71
N VAL A 232 9.80 -5.02 3.06
CA VAL A 232 10.61 -3.87 2.64
C VAL A 232 10.87 -3.06 3.91
N GLN A 233 11.82 -3.55 4.71
CA GLN A 233 12.35 -2.77 5.82
C GLN A 233 13.33 -1.75 5.27
N SER A 234 12.81 -0.58 4.89
CA SER A 234 13.58 0.66 4.96
C SER A 234 13.68 1.08 6.44
N CYS A 235 14.29 0.22 7.27
CA CYS A 235 14.64 0.60 8.63
C CYS A 235 15.88 1.47 8.53
N ASN A 236 15.71 2.79 8.47
CA ASN A 236 16.80 3.76 8.64
C ASN A 236 17.41 3.75 10.07
N ASN A 237 16.98 2.81 10.91
CA ASN A 237 17.58 2.52 12.21
C ASN A 237 18.75 1.53 12.04
N ARG A 238 19.98 2.07 12.06
CA ARG A 238 21.28 1.37 11.92
C ARG A 238 21.41 0.08 12.76
N PHE A 239 20.66 -0.02 13.86
CA PHE A 239 20.73 -1.15 14.79
C PHE A 239 19.76 -2.28 14.46
N VAL A 240 18.55 -1.99 13.99
CA VAL A 240 17.56 -3.03 13.58
C VAL A 240 18.08 -3.79 12.36
N THR A 241 18.69 -3.08 11.41
CA THR A 241 19.41 -3.66 10.27
C THR A 241 20.58 -4.53 10.73
N SER A 242 21.30 -4.17 11.80
CA SER A 242 22.39 -4.98 12.36
C SER A 242 21.92 -6.27 13.04
N TYR A 243 20.81 -6.23 13.80
CA TYR A 243 20.24 -7.40 14.49
C TYR A 243 19.68 -8.42 13.49
N LEU A 244 18.97 -7.96 12.47
CA LEU A 244 18.44 -8.82 11.41
C LEU A 244 19.53 -9.38 10.49
N ARG A 245 20.59 -8.62 10.20
CA ARG A 245 21.81 -9.13 9.53
C ARG A 245 22.51 -10.20 10.38
N GLY A 246 22.59 -10.02 11.69
CA GLY A 246 23.14 -10.98 12.64
C GLY A 246 22.38 -12.31 12.68
N ARG A 247 21.03 -12.27 12.64
CA ARG A 247 20.19 -13.48 12.57
C ARG A 247 20.24 -14.18 11.22
N LYS A 248 20.27 -13.45 10.09
CA LYS A 248 20.52 -14.10 8.78
C LYS A 248 21.85 -14.86 8.84
N ARG A 249 22.92 -14.25 9.37
CA ARG A 249 24.25 -14.87 9.50
C ARG A 249 24.28 -16.09 10.44
N LYS A 250 23.55 -16.07 11.56
CA LYS A 250 23.39 -17.24 12.45
C LYS A 250 22.59 -18.38 11.79
N ARG A 251 21.53 -18.06 11.05
CA ARG A 251 20.74 -19.05 10.30
C ARG A 251 21.53 -19.73 9.17
N TRP A 252 22.54 -19.04 8.61
CA TRP A 252 23.51 -19.64 7.68
C TRP A 252 24.52 -20.58 8.38
N GLN A 253 24.88 -20.32 9.64
CA GLN A 253 25.82 -21.17 10.40
C GLN A 253 25.14 -22.41 11.00
N GLU A 254 23.88 -22.31 11.43
CA GLU A 254 23.10 -23.43 11.98
C GLU A 254 22.55 -24.38 10.89
N GLY A 255 22.64 -24.01 9.61
CA GLY A 255 22.28 -24.84 8.46
C GLY A 255 23.44 -25.59 7.80
N LEU A 256 24.67 -25.46 8.31
CA LEU A 256 25.82 -26.23 7.84
C LEU A 256 25.98 -27.47 8.74
N PRO A 257 26.01 -28.70 8.19
CA PRO A 257 26.34 -29.87 8.98
C PRO A 257 27.72 -29.67 9.61
N THR A 258 27.83 -29.87 10.92
CA THR A 258 29.11 -29.91 11.61
C THR A 258 29.99 -30.98 10.95
N PRO A 259 31.24 -30.67 10.55
CA PRO A 259 32.12 -31.69 10.00
C PRO A 259 32.40 -32.70 11.11
N ARG A 260 31.88 -33.93 10.92
CA ARG A 260 32.31 -35.09 11.70
C ARG A 260 33.82 -35.24 11.49
N ASN A 261 34.57 -35.17 12.58
CA ASN A 261 35.97 -35.60 12.61
C ASN A 261 36.08 -37.03 12.05
N GLY A 262 36.78 -37.17 10.92
CA GLY A 262 37.07 -38.46 10.30
C GLY A 262 38.21 -38.30 9.30
N ARG A 263 39.30 -39.00 9.55
CA ARG A 263 40.61 -38.88 8.90
C ARG A 263 40.58 -39.20 7.42
N GLU A 264 41.59 -38.64 6.77
CA GLU A 264 42.02 -38.76 5.37
C GLU A 264 42.02 -40.18 4.77
N GLY A 265 41.77 -40.25 3.45
CA GLY A 265 42.28 -41.32 2.60
C GLY A 265 41.46 -41.62 1.33
N GLY A 266 41.96 -41.18 0.16
CA GLY A 266 41.90 -41.99 -1.07
C GLY A 266 40.83 -41.68 -2.14
N SER A 267 41.21 -40.88 -3.14
CA SER A 267 41.08 -41.08 -4.61
C SER A 267 39.84 -41.77 -5.25
N LEU A 268 39.22 -41.06 -6.21
CA LEU A 268 38.86 -41.47 -7.60
C LEU A 268 37.50 -40.87 -8.07
N LEU A 269 37.53 -40.18 -9.21
CA LEU A 269 36.39 -39.90 -10.11
C LEU A 269 36.31 -41.02 -11.18
N PRO A 270 35.33 -41.06 -12.11
CA PRO A 270 33.89 -40.71 -12.07
C PRO A 270 33.01 -41.80 -12.75
N THR A 271 31.69 -41.87 -12.50
CA THR A 271 30.72 -42.37 -13.52
C THR A 271 29.27 -41.94 -13.26
N SER A 272 28.64 -41.47 -14.34
CA SER A 272 27.23 -41.32 -14.73
C SER A 272 26.09 -41.94 -13.88
N GLY A 273 25.00 -41.18 -13.73
CA GLY A 273 23.65 -41.69 -13.40
C GLY A 273 22.59 -40.59 -13.32
N VAL A 274 21.50 -40.73 -14.05
CA VAL A 274 20.46 -39.73 -14.39
C VAL A 274 19.32 -39.68 -13.35
N ALA A 275 18.76 -38.47 -13.06
CA ALA A 275 17.35 -38.11 -12.71
C ALA A 275 17.30 -36.89 -11.76
N ALA A 276 16.37 -35.93 -11.74
CA ALA A 276 15.27 -35.39 -12.56
C ALA A 276 14.89 -34.03 -11.87
N PRO A 277 14.12 -33.13 -12.52
CA PRO A 277 14.10 -31.68 -12.23
C PRO A 277 13.09 -31.31 -11.13
N GLY A 278 13.42 -30.35 -10.27
CA GLY A 278 12.51 -29.92 -9.21
C GLY A 278 12.83 -28.53 -8.65
N CYS A 279 12.07 -27.54 -9.13
CA CYS A 279 11.76 -26.28 -8.45
C CYS A 279 12.93 -25.43 -7.92
N ALA A 280 13.55 -24.63 -8.79
CA ALA A 280 14.20 -23.39 -8.34
C ALA A 280 13.11 -22.31 -8.13
N PRO A 281 12.88 -21.79 -6.91
CA PRO A 281 12.09 -20.58 -6.76
C PRO A 281 12.92 -19.40 -7.30
N VAL A 282 12.38 -18.78 -8.34
CA VAL A 282 12.84 -17.52 -8.92
C VAL A 282 12.86 -16.46 -7.82
N ILE A 283 14.06 -15.94 -7.52
CA ILE A 283 14.27 -14.84 -6.57
C ILE A 283 13.87 -13.53 -7.27
N PRO A 284 12.87 -12.76 -6.81
CA PRO A 284 12.61 -11.44 -7.35
C PRO A 284 13.71 -10.48 -6.89
N VAL A 285 14.28 -9.78 -7.87
CA VAL A 285 15.33 -8.78 -7.73
C VAL A 285 14.82 -7.60 -6.89
N LEU A 286 15.47 -7.36 -5.74
CA LEU A 286 15.30 -6.14 -4.95
C LEU A 286 15.97 -4.98 -5.70
N ARG A 287 15.19 -4.05 -6.26
CA ARG A 287 15.70 -2.74 -6.71
C ARG A 287 15.70 -1.79 -5.52
N TRP A 288 16.89 -1.28 -5.22
CA TRP A 288 17.15 -0.26 -4.22
C TRP A 288 17.29 1.08 -4.93
N CYS A 289 16.59 2.11 -4.49
CA CYS A 289 16.93 3.51 -4.69
C CYS A 289 16.72 4.22 -3.35
#